data_AF-A0A7K6CLU8-F1
#
_entry.id   AF-A0A7K6CLU8-F1
#
_cell.length_a   1.000
_cell.length_b   1.000
_cell.length_c   1.000
_cell.angle_alpha   90.00
_cell.angle_beta   90.00
_cell.angle_gamma   90.00
#
_symmetry.space_group_name_H-M   'P 1'
#
loop_
_entity.id
_entity.type
_entity.pdbx_description
1 polymer ?
#
loop_
_entity_poly.entity_id
_entity_poly.type
_entity_poly.pdbx_seq_one_letter_code
_entity_poly.pdbx_strand_id
1 'polypeptide(L)'
;RRALRFPADLEELRDLAEALRDYERQHRGAALALFCGAYLYKQSFAIPGSSLLNVLAGALFGPWTGLVLCSVLTSVGATFCYLLSAAFGKQLIVHFFPEKVALLQGKVEENRNCLFFFLLFLRLFPMTPNWFLNLSAPILNIPLSQFFLSVLIGLTPYNFICVQTGAILSQITSLDAIFSWDTLLKLLAMAVAALIPGTLIKRYSKKHLKLDGDKQAQTLNGRKSL
;
A
#
# COMPACT_ATOMS: atom_id res chain seq x y z
N ARG A 1 -23.69 25.71 -2.51
CA ARG A 1 -22.30 25.48 -3.00
C ARG A 1 -21.57 24.69 -1.92
N ARG A 2 -21.46 23.36 -2.02
CA ARG A 2 -20.71 22.54 -1.06
C ARG A 2 -19.25 22.46 -1.49
N ALA A 3 -18.32 22.77 -0.58
CA ALA A 3 -16.90 22.79 -0.85
C ALA A 3 -16.37 21.35 -0.99
N LEU A 4 -15.76 21.04 -2.13
CA LEU A 4 -15.03 19.79 -2.36
C LEU A 4 -13.78 19.78 -1.47
N ARG A 5 -13.88 19.19 -0.28
CA ARG A 5 -12.73 18.93 0.61
C ARG A 5 -12.31 17.47 0.47
N PHE A 6 -11.00 17.25 0.59
CA PHE A 6 -10.43 15.90 0.57
C PHE A 6 -10.78 15.21 1.91
N PRO A 7 -11.41 14.03 1.90
CA PRO A 7 -11.92 13.41 3.11
C PRO A 7 -10.76 12.91 3.97
N ALA A 8 -10.72 13.37 5.22
CA ALA A 8 -9.77 12.93 6.23
C ALA A 8 -10.33 11.82 7.12
N ASP A 9 -11.67 11.65 7.14
CA ASP A 9 -12.37 10.73 8.03
C ASP A 9 -13.43 9.87 7.31
N LEU A 10 -13.87 8.79 7.95
CA LEU A 10 -14.83 7.82 7.37
C LEU A 10 -16.21 8.44 7.08
N GLU A 11 -16.64 9.41 7.91
CA GLU A 11 -17.89 10.15 7.70
C GLU A 11 -17.81 11.09 6.50
N GLU A 12 -16.69 11.82 6.33
CA GLU A 12 -16.47 12.67 5.15
C GLU A 12 -16.34 11.83 3.87
N LEU A 13 -15.77 10.63 3.97
CA LEU A 13 -15.73 9.68 2.86
C LEU A 13 -17.14 9.24 2.45
N ARG A 14 -18.06 9.08 3.41
CA ARG A 14 -19.47 8.73 3.17
C ARG A 14 -20.23 9.88 2.51
N ASP A 15 -20.10 11.09 3.03
CA ASP A 15 -20.75 12.28 2.46
C ASP A 15 -20.24 12.58 1.05
N LEU A 16 -18.93 12.40 0.82
CA LEU A 16 -18.35 12.48 -0.51
C LEU A 16 -18.84 11.34 -1.41
N ALA A 17 -18.98 10.13 -0.89
CA ALA A 17 -19.48 8.98 -1.65
C ALA A 17 -20.95 9.17 -2.06
N GLU A 18 -21.83 9.67 -1.18
CA GLU A 18 -23.22 9.99 -1.52
C GLU A 18 -23.30 11.09 -2.59
N ALA A 19 -22.54 12.18 -2.43
CA ALA A 19 -22.49 13.26 -3.42
C ALA A 19 -21.93 12.80 -4.78
N LEU A 20 -20.91 11.93 -4.76
CA LEU A 20 -20.34 11.33 -5.97
C LEU A 20 -21.30 10.34 -6.62
N ARG A 21 -22.13 9.61 -5.84
CA ARG A 21 -23.08 8.62 -6.34
C ARG A 21 -24.28 9.27 -7.04
N ASP A 22 -24.73 10.41 -6.54
CA ASP A 22 -25.74 11.23 -7.24
C ASP A 22 -25.16 11.85 -8.52
N TYR A 23 -23.88 12.23 -8.54
CA TYR A 23 -23.19 12.70 -9.74
C TYR A 23 -22.89 11.56 -10.74
N GLU A 24 -22.57 10.35 -10.25
CA GLU A 24 -22.34 9.14 -11.05
C GLU A 24 -23.61 8.73 -11.81
N ARG A 25 -24.79 8.87 -11.18
CA ARG A 25 -26.08 8.62 -11.83
C ARG A 25 -26.37 9.53 -13.02
N GLN A 26 -25.82 10.75 -13.05
CA GLN A 26 -25.98 11.69 -14.16
C GLN A 26 -24.80 11.66 -15.15
N HIS A 27 -23.56 11.42 -14.71
CA HIS A 27 -22.34 11.47 -15.53
C HIS A 27 -21.30 10.40 -15.14
N ARG A 28 -21.67 9.12 -15.28
CA ARG A 28 -20.85 7.93 -14.97
C ARG A 28 -19.40 8.01 -15.47
N GLY A 29 -19.19 8.46 -16.71
CA GLY A 29 -17.86 8.56 -17.32
C GLY A 29 -16.96 9.62 -16.67
N ALA A 30 -17.53 10.77 -16.29
CA ALA A 30 -16.78 11.86 -15.67
C ALA A 30 -16.36 11.52 -14.24
N ALA A 31 -17.23 10.88 -13.46
CA ALA A 31 -16.92 10.42 -12.11
C ALA A 31 -15.78 9.38 -12.11
N LEU A 32 -15.83 8.42 -13.04
CA LEU A 32 -14.78 7.41 -13.21
C LEU A 32 -13.46 8.05 -13.67
N ALA A 33 -13.49 8.96 -14.64
CA ALA A 33 -12.29 9.67 -15.10
C ALA A 33 -11.64 10.50 -13.99
N LEU A 34 -12.44 11.19 -13.18
CA LEU A 34 -11.95 11.98 -12.05
C LEU A 34 -11.37 11.08 -10.94
N PHE A 35 -12.03 9.96 -10.64
CA PHE A 35 -11.51 8.96 -9.71
C PHE A 35 -10.17 8.39 -10.19
N CYS A 36 -10.09 7.94 -11.44
CA CYS A 36 -8.86 7.43 -12.05
C CYS A 36 -7.76 8.50 -12.04
N GLY A 37 -8.07 9.74 -12.41
CA GLY A 37 -7.13 10.85 -12.41
C GLY A 37 -6.58 11.14 -11.01
N ALA A 38 -7.45 11.24 -10.01
CA ALA A 38 -7.05 11.45 -8.61
C ALA A 38 -6.20 10.29 -8.06
N TYR A 39 -6.59 9.05 -8.38
CA TYR A 39 -5.84 7.85 -7.99
C TYR A 39 -4.44 7.84 -8.60
N LEU A 40 -4.36 8.04 -9.92
CA LEU A 40 -3.09 8.06 -10.65
C LEU A 40 -2.21 9.20 -10.16
N TYR A 41 -2.75 10.39 -9.95
CA TYR A 41 -2.01 11.52 -9.40
C TYR A 41 -1.40 11.15 -8.04
N LYS A 42 -2.25 10.69 -7.09
CA LYS A 42 -1.81 10.31 -5.75
C LYS A 42 -0.71 9.24 -5.78
N GLN A 43 -0.92 8.21 -6.60
CA GLN A 43 -0.01 7.07 -6.71
C GLN A 43 1.31 7.45 -7.41
N SER A 44 1.26 8.32 -8.43
CA SER A 44 2.44 8.78 -9.18
C SER A 44 3.36 9.64 -8.31
N PHE A 45 2.77 10.47 -7.46
CA PHE A 45 3.50 11.33 -6.51
C PHE A 45 3.77 10.65 -5.16
N ALA A 46 3.56 9.33 -5.05
CA ALA A 46 3.86 8.57 -3.84
C ALA A 46 3.16 9.07 -2.56
N ILE A 47 2.01 9.73 -2.70
CA ILE A 47 1.28 10.35 -1.58
C ILE A 47 0.56 9.25 -0.76
N PRO A 48 0.78 9.17 0.56
CA PRO A 48 0.17 8.15 1.41
C PRO A 48 -1.37 8.28 1.50
N GLY A 49 -2.03 7.15 1.75
CA GLY A 49 -3.49 7.06 1.94
C GLY A 49 -4.29 6.52 0.74
N SER A 50 -3.68 5.70 -0.13
CA SER A 50 -4.39 5.03 -1.23
C SER A 50 -5.44 4.03 -0.73
N SER A 51 -5.36 3.61 0.54
CA SER A 51 -6.38 2.80 1.23
C SER A 51 -7.78 3.39 1.12
N LEU A 52 -7.93 4.70 1.36
CA LEU A 52 -9.24 5.36 1.34
C LEU A 52 -9.86 5.34 -0.06
N LEU A 53 -9.04 5.51 -1.10
CA LEU A 53 -9.51 5.43 -2.48
C LEU A 53 -9.92 4.00 -2.86
N ASN A 54 -9.22 2.99 -2.35
CA ASN A 54 -9.59 1.60 -2.55
C ASN A 54 -10.93 1.27 -1.88
N VAL A 55 -11.15 1.74 -0.66
CA VAL A 55 -12.43 1.62 0.06
C VAL A 55 -13.53 2.34 -0.73
N LEU A 56 -13.28 3.57 -1.17
CA LEU A 56 -14.23 4.34 -1.98
C LEU A 56 -14.59 3.61 -3.29
N ALA A 57 -13.61 3.01 -3.97
CA ALA A 57 -13.87 2.22 -5.18
C ALA A 57 -14.77 1.02 -4.92
N GLY A 58 -14.60 0.35 -3.78
CA GLY A 58 -15.49 -0.73 -3.36
C GLY A 58 -16.91 -0.27 -3.07
N ALA A 59 -17.05 0.90 -2.45
CA ALA A 59 -18.36 1.49 -2.17
C ALA A 59 -19.11 1.97 -3.43
N LEU A 60 -18.38 2.48 -4.43
CA LEU A 60 -18.97 3.02 -5.66
C LEU A 60 -19.18 1.95 -6.75
N PHE A 61 -18.18 1.11 -6.99
CA PHE A 61 -18.15 0.18 -8.12
C PHE A 61 -18.37 -1.29 -7.72
N GLY A 62 -18.45 -1.58 -6.43
CA GLY A 62 -18.60 -2.93 -5.89
C GLY A 62 -17.28 -3.70 -5.79
N PRO A 63 -17.32 -4.93 -5.24
CA PRO A 63 -16.12 -5.66 -4.82
C PRO A 63 -15.23 -6.11 -5.98
N TRP A 64 -15.81 -6.67 -7.04
CA TRP A 64 -15.04 -7.23 -8.16
C TRP A 64 -14.54 -6.15 -9.12
N THR A 65 -15.44 -5.26 -9.54
CA THR A 65 -15.08 -4.14 -10.44
C THR A 65 -14.11 -3.17 -9.76
N GLY A 66 -14.35 -2.86 -8.48
CA GLY A 66 -13.44 -2.03 -7.68
C GLY A 66 -12.06 -2.67 -7.52
N LEU A 67 -11.98 -3.99 -7.31
CA LEU A 67 -10.70 -4.70 -7.22
C LEU A 67 -9.89 -4.58 -8.50
N VAL A 68 -10.50 -4.94 -9.64
CA VAL A 68 -9.82 -4.90 -10.94
C VAL A 68 -9.37 -3.46 -11.24
N LEU A 69 -10.26 -2.48 -11.04
CA LEU A 69 -9.96 -1.08 -11.26
C LEU A 69 -8.80 -0.59 -10.38
N CYS A 70 -8.85 -0.85 -9.07
CA CYS A 70 -7.80 -0.45 -8.14
C CYS A 70 -6.47 -1.14 -8.42
N SER A 71 -6.47 -2.44 -8.75
CA SER A 71 -5.24 -3.18 -9.08
C SER A 71 -4.58 -2.66 -10.36
N VAL A 72 -5.37 -2.31 -11.38
CA VAL A 72 -4.86 -1.67 -12.60
C VAL A 72 -4.33 -0.27 -12.30
N LEU A 73 -5.12 0.58 -11.64
CA LEU A 73 -4.72 1.96 -11.30
C LEU A 73 -3.48 2.00 -10.40
N THR A 74 -3.36 1.06 -9.46
CA THR A 74 -2.18 0.92 -8.58
C THR A 74 -0.95 0.59 -9.38
N SER A 75 -1.04 -0.36 -10.31
CA SER A 75 0.08 -0.80 -11.15
C SER A 75 0.53 0.28 -12.13
N VAL A 76 -0.44 0.96 -12.76
CA VAL A 76 -0.18 2.07 -13.70
C VAL A 76 0.39 3.28 -12.95
N GLY A 77 -0.20 3.68 -11.83
CA GLY A 77 0.30 4.80 -11.03
C GLY A 77 1.68 4.52 -10.41
N ALA A 78 1.94 3.28 -9.96
CA ALA A 78 3.27 2.88 -9.50
C ALA A 78 4.30 2.92 -10.63
N THR A 79 3.89 2.61 -11.86
CA THR A 79 4.74 2.73 -13.06
C THR A 79 5.07 4.19 -13.36
N PHE A 80 4.12 5.12 -13.24
CA PHE A 80 4.43 6.54 -13.37
C PHE A 80 5.39 7.03 -12.29
N CYS A 81 5.22 6.60 -11.03
CA CYS A 81 6.19 6.89 -9.96
C CYS A 81 7.58 6.32 -10.29
N TYR A 82 7.65 5.10 -10.82
CA TYR A 82 8.90 4.48 -11.27
C TYR A 82 9.55 5.31 -12.38
N LEU A 83 8.79 5.72 -13.41
CA LEU A 83 9.32 6.49 -14.54
C LEU A 83 9.79 7.87 -14.11
N LEU A 84 9.04 8.53 -13.23
CA LEU A 84 9.43 9.83 -12.67
C LEU A 84 10.73 9.71 -11.86
N SER A 85 10.85 8.66 -11.05
CA SER A 85 12.09 8.37 -10.32
C SER A 85 13.25 8.00 -11.25
N ALA A 86 12.99 7.25 -12.33
CA ALA A 86 13.99 6.92 -13.33
C ALA A 86 14.53 8.16 -14.05
N ALA A 87 13.66 9.12 -14.38
CA ALA A 87 14.01 10.36 -15.07
C ALA A 87 14.77 11.34 -14.17
N PHE A 88 14.28 11.58 -12.95
CA PHE A 88 14.81 12.63 -12.07
C PHE A 88 15.58 12.08 -10.87
N GLY A 89 15.04 11.05 -10.20
CA GLY A 89 15.58 10.52 -8.95
C GLY A 89 16.88 9.72 -9.13
N LYS A 90 16.99 8.95 -10.21
CA LYS A 90 18.14 8.07 -10.45
C LYS A 90 19.44 8.85 -10.58
N GLN A 91 19.47 9.91 -11.39
CA GLN A 91 20.68 10.70 -11.60
C GLN A 91 21.14 11.37 -10.29
N LEU A 92 20.19 11.91 -9.52
CA LEU A 92 20.48 12.57 -8.25
C LEU A 92 21.07 11.59 -7.23
N ILE A 93 20.41 10.45 -7.00
CA ILE A 93 20.85 9.51 -5.95
C ILE A 93 22.16 8.81 -6.32
N VAL A 94 22.37 8.49 -7.61
CA VAL A 94 23.66 7.95 -8.08
C VAL A 94 24.79 8.96 -7.87
N HIS A 95 24.52 10.26 -8.04
CA HIS A 95 25.52 11.30 -7.80
C HIS A 95 25.88 11.45 -6.31
N PHE A 96 24.89 11.44 -5.42
CA PHE A 96 25.13 11.61 -3.97
C PHE A 96 25.66 10.34 -3.27
N PHE A 97 25.25 9.14 -3.71
CA PHE A 97 25.59 7.88 -3.04
C PHE A 97 26.00 6.76 -4.03
N PRO A 98 27.04 6.97 -4.85
CA PRO A 98 27.41 6.04 -5.92
C PRO A 98 27.78 4.64 -5.40
N GLU A 99 28.59 4.55 -4.33
CA GLU A 99 29.05 3.27 -3.79
C GLU A 99 27.93 2.40 -3.23
N LYS A 100 26.99 3.00 -2.47
CA LYS A 100 25.85 2.28 -1.90
C LYS A 100 24.91 1.79 -3.00
N VAL A 101 24.67 2.61 -4.02
CA VAL A 101 23.82 2.24 -5.15
C VAL A 101 24.47 1.10 -5.95
N ALA A 102 25.77 1.17 -6.22
CA ALA A 102 26.50 0.12 -6.93
C ALA A 102 26.46 -1.22 -6.18
N LEU A 103 26.65 -1.21 -4.85
CA LEU A 103 26.55 -2.41 -4.01
C LEU A 103 25.16 -3.04 -4.11
N LEU A 104 24.11 -2.23 -3.98
CA LEU A 104 22.72 -2.72 -4.05
C LEU A 104 22.36 -3.21 -5.46
N GLN A 105 22.81 -2.52 -6.51
CA GLN A 105 22.65 -2.97 -7.89
C GLN A 105 23.34 -4.32 -8.12
N GLY A 106 24.56 -4.51 -7.60
CA GLY A 106 25.29 -5.77 -7.66
C GLY A 106 24.50 -6.92 -7.02
N LYS A 107 23.96 -6.71 -5.81
CA LYS A 107 23.11 -7.71 -5.13
C LYS A 107 21.84 -8.04 -5.90
N VAL A 108 21.22 -7.06 -6.54
CA VAL A 108 20.03 -7.26 -7.37
C VAL A 108 20.36 -8.09 -8.60
N GLU A 109 21.51 -7.85 -9.23
CA GLU A 109 21.95 -8.60 -10.40
C GLU A 109 22.33 -10.05 -10.04
N GLU A 110 23.01 -10.27 -8.92
CA GLU A 110 23.29 -11.61 -8.38
C GLU A 110 22.02 -12.42 -8.11
N ASN A 111 20.94 -11.74 -7.69
CA ASN A 111 19.68 -12.37 -7.29
C ASN A 111 18.56 -12.16 -8.31
N ARG A 112 18.89 -11.88 -9.59
CA ARG A 112 17.92 -11.55 -10.64
C ARG A 112 16.79 -12.58 -10.79
N ASN A 113 17.13 -13.86 -10.65
CA ASN A 113 16.19 -14.97 -10.77
C ASN A 113 15.13 -14.98 -9.65
N CYS A 114 15.48 -14.48 -8.48
CA CYS A 114 14.60 -14.41 -7.31
C CYS A 114 14.02 -13.02 -7.08
N LEU A 115 14.41 -12.02 -7.89
CA LEU A 115 14.05 -10.61 -7.72
C LEU A 115 12.54 -10.39 -7.69
N PHE A 116 11.80 -11.05 -8.59
CA PHE A 116 10.35 -10.96 -8.64
C PHE A 116 9.69 -11.45 -7.34
N PHE A 117 10.10 -12.62 -6.83
CA PHE A 117 9.59 -13.18 -5.57
C PHE A 117 9.99 -12.34 -4.37
N PHE A 118 11.20 -11.79 -4.38
CA PHE A 118 11.67 -10.85 -3.36
C PHE A 118 10.81 -9.58 -3.33
N LEU A 119 10.50 -8.99 -4.49
CA LEU A 119 9.60 -7.83 -4.59
C LEU A 119 8.18 -8.16 -4.13
N LEU A 120 7.64 -9.33 -4.48
CA LEU A 120 6.35 -9.78 -3.98
C LEU A 120 6.35 -9.88 -2.45
N PHE A 121 7.37 -10.52 -1.88
CA PHE A 121 7.53 -10.64 -0.44
C PHE A 121 7.56 -9.26 0.23
N LEU A 122 8.37 -8.33 -0.28
CA LEU A 122 8.44 -6.98 0.28
C LEU A 122 7.14 -6.18 0.20
N ARG A 123 6.22 -6.53 -0.71
CA ARG A 123 4.92 -5.87 -0.86
C ARG A 123 3.82 -6.52 -0.02
N LEU A 124 3.88 -7.83 0.13
CA LEU A 124 2.96 -8.58 0.99
C LEU A 124 3.24 -8.31 2.47
N PHE A 125 4.51 -8.16 2.84
CA PHE A 125 4.90 -7.82 4.20
C PHE A 125 5.02 -6.30 4.36
N PRO A 126 4.30 -5.68 5.31
CA PRO A 126 4.23 -4.21 5.47
C PRO A 126 5.52 -3.56 6.02
N MET A 127 6.66 -4.25 5.91
CA MET A 127 7.95 -3.78 6.42
C MET A 127 8.49 -2.60 5.62
N THR A 128 8.23 -2.57 4.30
CA THR A 128 8.73 -1.52 3.41
C THR A 128 7.56 -0.71 2.83
N PRO A 129 7.56 0.62 2.94
CA PRO A 129 6.53 1.44 2.32
C PRO A 129 6.49 1.25 0.80
N ASN A 130 5.30 1.13 0.22
CA ASN A 130 5.15 0.93 -1.23
C ASN A 130 5.77 2.06 -2.06
N TRP A 131 5.67 3.31 -1.59
CA TRP A 131 6.28 4.46 -2.25
C TRP A 131 7.80 4.30 -2.38
N PHE A 132 8.44 3.74 -1.35
CA PHE A 132 9.88 3.57 -1.30
C PHE A 132 10.33 2.53 -2.33
N LEU A 133 9.61 1.41 -2.45
CA LEU A 133 9.87 0.40 -3.48
C LEU A 133 9.70 0.96 -4.89
N ASN A 134 8.68 1.81 -5.11
CA ASN A 134 8.42 2.42 -6.41
C ASN A 134 9.52 3.43 -6.80
N LEU A 135 10.02 4.20 -5.83
CA LEU A 135 11.09 5.16 -6.04
C LEU A 135 12.46 4.48 -6.22
N SER A 136 12.75 3.42 -5.46
CA SER A 136 14.05 2.75 -5.45
C SER A 136 14.24 1.76 -6.60
N ALA A 137 13.18 1.13 -7.10
CA ALA A 137 13.24 0.16 -8.19
C ALA A 137 14.04 0.62 -9.43
N PRO A 138 13.85 1.83 -9.99
CA PRO A 138 14.63 2.28 -11.15
C PRO A 138 16.08 2.62 -10.81
N ILE A 139 16.35 3.01 -9.56
CA ILE A 139 17.71 3.28 -9.05
C ILE A 139 18.49 1.98 -8.97
N LEU A 140 17.81 0.88 -8.62
CA LEU A 140 18.38 -0.46 -8.52
C LEU A 140 18.39 -1.23 -9.85
N ASN A 141 18.06 -0.58 -10.98
CA ASN A 141 17.95 -1.21 -12.31
C ASN A 141 16.98 -2.40 -12.37
N ILE A 142 15.92 -2.39 -11.56
CA ILE A 142 14.89 -3.42 -11.63
C ILE A 142 14.10 -3.27 -12.93
N PRO A 143 13.90 -4.33 -13.73
CA PRO A 143 13.16 -4.26 -14.98
C PRO A 143 11.68 -3.91 -14.74
N LEU A 144 11.15 -3.04 -15.59
CA LEU A 144 9.79 -2.51 -15.45
C LEU A 144 8.72 -3.61 -15.48
N SER A 145 8.92 -4.68 -16.26
CA SER A 145 7.98 -5.81 -16.33
C SER A 145 7.84 -6.54 -15.00
N GLN A 146 8.96 -6.90 -14.36
CA GLN A 146 8.94 -7.55 -13.04
C GLN A 146 8.38 -6.61 -11.97
N PHE A 147 8.72 -5.32 -12.05
CA PHE A 147 8.16 -4.31 -11.16
C PHE A 147 6.64 -4.22 -11.29
N PHE A 148 6.11 -4.06 -12.51
CA PHE A 148 4.68 -3.94 -12.78
C PHE A 148 3.91 -5.17 -12.29
N LEU A 149 4.39 -6.37 -12.63
CA LEU A 149 3.77 -7.62 -12.18
C LEU A 149 3.82 -7.78 -10.66
N SER A 150 4.92 -7.36 -10.02
CA SER A 150 5.05 -7.42 -8.56
C SER A 150 4.05 -6.50 -7.86
N VAL A 151 3.77 -5.32 -8.43
CA VAL A 151 2.77 -4.39 -7.90
C VAL A 151 1.38 -4.96 -8.09
N LEU A 152 1.09 -5.45 -9.30
CA LEU A 152 -0.22 -6.00 -9.65
C LEU A 152 -0.58 -7.17 -8.75
N ILE A 153 0.30 -8.16 -8.62
CA ILE A 153 0.03 -9.39 -7.85
C ILE A 153 0.23 -9.13 -6.36
N GLY A 154 1.32 -8.46 -5.97
CA GLY A 154 1.69 -8.27 -4.56
C GLY A 154 0.74 -7.36 -3.79
N LEU A 155 0.08 -6.41 -4.44
CA LEU A 155 -0.91 -5.53 -3.79
C LEU A 155 -2.37 -5.97 -4.01
N THR A 156 -2.63 -6.98 -4.82
CA THR A 156 -3.99 -7.50 -5.02
C THR A 156 -4.67 -7.91 -3.70
N PRO A 157 -4.03 -8.66 -2.77
CA PRO A 157 -4.65 -9.03 -1.50
C PRO A 157 -5.02 -7.80 -0.66
N TYR A 158 -4.15 -6.81 -0.62
CA TYR A 158 -4.38 -5.56 0.10
C TYR A 158 -5.52 -4.74 -0.53
N ASN A 159 -5.54 -4.62 -1.85
CA ASN A 159 -6.60 -3.95 -2.59
C ASN A 159 -7.94 -4.67 -2.37
N PHE A 160 -7.95 -6.00 -2.38
CA PHE A 160 -9.15 -6.80 -2.12
C PHE A 160 -9.74 -6.51 -0.75
N ILE A 161 -8.92 -6.54 0.31
CA ILE A 161 -9.39 -6.23 1.67
C ILE A 161 -10.03 -4.83 1.71
N CYS A 162 -9.34 -3.81 1.18
CA CYS A 162 -9.84 -2.43 1.22
C CYS A 162 -11.14 -2.25 0.42
N VAL A 163 -11.18 -2.77 -0.81
CA VAL A 163 -12.35 -2.69 -1.69
C VAL A 163 -13.52 -3.48 -1.06
N GLN A 164 -13.26 -4.65 -0.50
CA GLN A 164 -14.29 -5.46 0.16
C GLN A 164 -14.86 -4.73 1.39
N THR A 165 -14.01 -4.08 2.19
CA THR A 165 -14.46 -3.21 3.30
C THR A 165 -15.37 -2.10 2.80
N GLY A 166 -15.02 -1.43 1.70
CA GLY A 166 -15.85 -0.39 1.10
C GLY A 166 -17.19 -0.88 0.58
N ALA A 167 -17.20 -2.04 -0.09
CA ALA A 167 -18.42 -2.66 -0.57
C ALA A 167 -19.38 -3.00 0.57
N ILE A 168 -18.86 -3.57 1.67
CA ILE A 168 -19.65 -3.87 2.87
C ILE A 168 -20.19 -2.57 3.49
N LEU A 169 -19.34 -1.54 3.62
CA LEU A 169 -19.74 -0.25 4.20
C LEU A 169 -20.88 0.41 3.40
N SER A 170 -20.87 0.29 2.07
CA SER A 170 -21.92 0.85 1.20
C SER A 170 -23.30 0.18 1.34
N GLN A 171 -23.34 -1.04 1.90
CA GLN A 171 -24.59 -1.79 2.14
C GLN A 171 -25.21 -1.47 3.51
N ILE A 172 -24.41 -0.95 4.45
CA ILE A 172 -24.88 -0.59 5.79
C ILE A 172 -25.59 0.76 5.68
N THR A 173 -26.89 0.71 5.40
CA THR A 173 -27.72 1.88 5.06
C THR A 173 -28.45 2.48 6.27
N SER A 174 -28.29 1.91 7.48
CA SER A 174 -28.90 2.44 8.70
C SER A 174 -27.89 2.52 9.84
N LEU A 175 -27.78 3.70 10.46
CA LEU A 175 -26.93 3.95 11.63
C LEU A 175 -27.30 3.04 12.83
N ASP A 176 -28.53 2.53 12.87
CA ASP A 176 -28.98 1.52 13.85
C ASP A 176 -28.36 0.12 13.64
N ALA A 177 -27.94 -0.22 12.41
CA ALA A 177 -27.29 -1.49 12.10
C ALA A 177 -25.77 -1.48 12.35
N ILE A 178 -25.16 -0.29 12.49
CA ILE A 178 -23.76 -0.11 12.87
C ILE A 178 -23.55 -0.56 14.34
N PHE A 179 -24.56 -0.36 15.19
CA PHE A 179 -24.59 -0.84 16.58
C PHE A 179 -25.11 -2.27 16.74
N SER A 180 -25.41 -2.97 15.63
CA SER A 180 -25.75 -4.39 15.74
C SER A 180 -24.51 -5.20 16.14
N TRP A 181 -24.67 -6.09 17.13
CA TRP A 181 -23.60 -6.94 17.66
C TRP A 181 -22.86 -7.73 16.58
N ASP A 182 -23.55 -8.11 15.51
CA ASP A 182 -23.01 -8.90 14.41
C ASP A 182 -22.05 -8.07 13.52
N THR A 183 -22.39 -6.80 13.26
CA THR A 183 -21.51 -5.85 12.54
C THR A 183 -20.28 -5.51 13.38
N LEU A 184 -20.48 -5.31 14.69
CA LEU A 184 -19.39 -5.03 15.63
C LEU A 184 -18.41 -6.20 15.71
N LEU A 185 -18.91 -7.44 15.75
CA LEU A 185 -18.10 -8.66 15.73
C LEU A 185 -17.34 -8.83 14.41
N LYS A 186 -17.95 -8.53 13.26
CA LYS A 186 -17.28 -8.60 11.94
C LYS A 186 -16.20 -7.54 11.78
N LEU A 187 -16.46 -6.30 12.23
CA LEU A 187 -15.46 -5.23 12.25
C LEU A 187 -14.33 -5.52 13.23
N LEU A 188 -14.63 -6.03 14.43
CA LEU A 188 -13.64 -6.45 15.41
C LEU A 188 -12.80 -7.61 14.86
N ALA A 189 -13.42 -8.60 14.22
CA ALA A 189 -12.72 -9.73 13.62
C ALA A 189 -11.78 -9.27 12.49
N MET A 190 -12.19 -8.33 11.66
CA MET A 190 -11.31 -7.74 10.63
C MET A 190 -10.20 -6.88 11.23
N ALA A 191 -10.49 -6.07 12.26
CA ALA A 191 -9.48 -5.27 12.95
C ALA A 191 -8.44 -6.17 13.64
N VAL A 192 -8.90 -7.24 14.29
CA VAL A 192 -8.02 -8.27 14.86
C VAL A 192 -7.22 -8.96 13.76
N ALA A 193 -7.85 -9.40 12.67
CA ALA A 193 -7.18 -10.03 11.53
C ALA A 193 -6.12 -9.11 10.89
N ALA A 194 -6.39 -7.81 10.80
CA ALA A 194 -5.44 -6.80 10.34
C ALA A 194 -4.30 -6.54 11.36
N LEU A 195 -4.58 -6.67 12.66
CA LEU A 195 -3.58 -6.56 13.73
C LEU A 195 -2.72 -7.83 13.87
N ILE A 196 -3.17 -9.01 13.42
CA ILE A 196 -2.39 -10.25 13.50
C ILE A 196 -1.02 -10.11 12.81
N PRO A 197 -0.90 -9.66 11.55
CA PRO A 197 0.40 -9.48 10.93
C PRO A 197 1.24 -8.43 11.67
N GLY A 198 0.65 -7.28 12.05
CA GLY A 198 1.38 -6.23 12.78
C GLY A 198 1.90 -6.65 14.16
N THR A 199 1.11 -7.41 14.92
CA THR A 199 1.48 -7.86 16.28
C THR A 199 2.42 -9.06 16.27
N LEU A 200 2.28 -9.98 15.30
CA LEU A 200 3.25 -11.05 15.07
C LEU A 200 4.60 -10.47 14.66
N ILE A 201 4.62 -9.52 13.73
CA ILE A 201 5.86 -8.83 13.33
C ILE A 201 6.48 -8.09 14.51
N LYS A 202 5.69 -7.37 15.32
CA LYS A 202 6.19 -6.66 16.52
C LYS A 202 6.72 -7.64 17.58
N ARG A 203 6.11 -8.82 17.73
CA ARG A 203 6.58 -9.89 18.62
C ARG A 203 7.86 -10.56 18.10
N TYR A 204 7.98 -10.82 16.80
CA TYR A 204 9.19 -11.37 16.19
C TYR A 204 10.35 -10.37 16.23
N SER A 205 10.08 -9.09 15.94
CA SER A 205 11.07 -8.01 16.01
C SER A 205 11.57 -7.79 17.45
N LYS A 206 10.68 -7.79 18.47
CA LYS A 206 11.11 -7.74 19.88
C LYS A 206 11.90 -8.97 20.31
N LYS A 207 11.58 -10.17 19.79
CA LYS A 207 12.30 -11.40 20.13
C LYS A 207 13.71 -11.42 19.55
N HIS A 208 13.89 -10.98 18.30
CA HIS A 208 15.21 -10.83 17.68
C HIS A 208 16.05 -9.71 18.31
N LEU A 209 15.45 -8.55 18.64
CA LEU A 209 16.16 -7.46 19.33
C LEU A 209 16.66 -7.87 20.74
N LYS A 210 15.88 -8.70 21.45
CA LYS A 210 16.29 -9.23 22.77
C LYS A 210 17.39 -10.29 22.66
N LEU A 211 17.35 -11.15 21.64
CA LEU A 211 18.37 -12.18 21.41
C LEU A 211 19.75 -11.59 21.05
N ASP A 212 19.79 -10.47 20.33
CA ASP A 212 21.06 -9.78 20.02
C ASP A 212 21.61 -9.01 21.23
N GLY A 213 20.73 -8.39 22.02
CA GLY A 213 21.11 -7.72 23.27
C GLY A 213 21.71 -8.64 24.32
N ASP A 214 21.14 -9.83 24.52
CA ASP A 214 21.68 -10.83 25.46
C ASP A 214 23.02 -11.42 25.00
N LYS A 215 23.19 -11.66 23.69
CA LYS A 215 24.46 -12.14 23.12
C LYS A 215 25.59 -11.11 23.27
N GLN A 216 25.31 -9.82 23.03
CA GLN A 216 26.29 -8.76 23.27
C GLN A 216 26.64 -8.62 24.76
N ALA A 217 25.65 -8.71 25.66
CA ALA A 217 25.89 -8.63 27.10
C ALA A 217 26.75 -9.79 27.62
N GLN A 218 26.52 -11.03 27.15
CA GLN A 218 27.36 -12.18 27.51
C GLN A 218 28.79 -12.07 26.97
N THR A 219 28.96 -11.57 25.74
CA THR A 219 30.30 -11.40 25.13
C THR A 219 31.14 -10.33 25.85
N LEU A 220 30.49 -9.26 26.35
CA LEU A 220 31.15 -8.20 27.12
C LEU A 220 31.52 -8.65 28.55
N ASN A 221 30.71 -9.48 29.20
CA ASN A 221 31.01 -10.02 30.53
C ASN A 221 32.12 -11.08 30.48
N GLY A 222 32.15 -11.94 29.45
CA GLY A 222 33.22 -12.95 29.28
C GLY A 222 34.61 -12.35 28.98
N ARG A 223 34.67 -11.11 28.49
CA ARG A 223 35.93 -10.38 28.27
C ARG A 223 36.48 -9.66 29.51
N LYS A 224 35.67 -9.50 30.57
CA LYS A 224 36.11 -8.88 31.84
C LYS A 224 36.56 -9.89 32.89
N SER A 225 36.41 -11.19 32.64
CA SER A 225 36.78 -12.27 33.56
C SER A 225 38.05 -13.04 33.15
N LEU A 226 38.84 -12.48 32.23
CA LEU A 226 40.18 -12.93 31.83
C LEU A 226 41.17 -11.78 32.11
#